data_AF-A0A1V9XLN8-F1
#
_entry.id   AF-A0A1V9XLN8-F1
#
_cell.length_a   1.000
_cell.length_b   1.000
_cell.length_c   1.000
_cell.angle_alpha   90.00
_cell.angle_beta   90.00
_cell.angle_gamma   90.00
#
_symmetry.space_group_name_H-M   'P 1'
#
loop_
_entity.id
_entity.type
_entity.pdbx_description
1 polymer ?
#
loop_
_entity_poly.entity_id
_entity_poly.type
_entity_poly.pdbx_seq_one_letter_code
_entity_poly.pdbx_strand_id
1 'polypeptide(L)'
;MKSFTQLAPIMALVVIAPNGASAARSCFEVLKEMQALVNSGMFGVPVPKCEANGDWFPLQCHSSTGMCFCVHPNGDTLADPTRSLRMCKCFQHRHKVLTSGLVGAHVPTCENDSGFYKKA
;
A
#
# COMPACT_ATOMS: atom_id res chain seq x y z
N MET A 1 -29.49 -47.69 -13.85
CA MET A 1 -30.08 -47.29 -12.56
C MET A 1 -30.28 -45.78 -12.63
N LYS A 2 -31.57 -45.36 -12.76
CA LYS A 2 -32.11 -43.97 -12.70
C LYS A 2 -31.45 -42.94 -13.64
N SER A 3 -31.79 -42.86 -14.93
CA SER A 3 -32.88 -42.05 -15.53
C SER A 3 -33.61 -41.05 -14.61
N PHE A 4 -33.42 -39.74 -14.85
CA PHE A 4 -34.39 -38.63 -14.68
C PHE A 4 -34.03 -37.47 -15.63
N THR A 5 -34.68 -37.45 -16.79
CA THR A 5 -35.44 -36.34 -17.41
C THR A 5 -34.80 -34.95 -17.68
N GLN A 6 -34.64 -34.67 -19.00
CA GLN A 6 -34.84 -33.43 -19.79
C GLN A 6 -33.96 -32.17 -19.51
N LEU A 7 -33.15 -31.70 -20.50
CA LEU A 7 -33.50 -30.73 -21.58
C LEU A 7 -34.06 -29.42 -20.99
N ALA A 8 -33.48 -28.21 -21.13
CA ALA A 8 -32.40 -27.60 -21.93
C ALA A 8 -32.17 -26.17 -21.31
N PRO A 9 -31.54 -25.16 -21.96
CA PRO A 9 -30.51 -25.11 -23.00
C PRO A 9 -29.38 -24.08 -22.67
N ILE A 10 -28.48 -23.88 -23.63
CA ILE A 10 -27.58 -22.72 -23.81
C ILE A 10 -26.41 -22.60 -22.83
N MET A 11 -25.28 -23.15 -23.28
CA MET A 11 -23.92 -22.64 -23.09
C MET A 11 -23.82 -21.42 -22.17
N ALA A 12 -23.37 -21.69 -20.96
CA ALA A 12 -22.75 -20.73 -20.07
C ALA A 12 -21.85 -19.74 -20.84
N LEU A 13 -22.29 -18.49 -20.93
CA LEU A 13 -21.39 -17.38 -20.56
C LEU A 13 -21.65 -17.11 -19.08
N VAL A 14 -21.26 -18.09 -18.27
CA VAL A 14 -20.68 -17.80 -16.97
C VAL A 14 -19.70 -16.67 -17.24
N VAL A 15 -19.96 -15.50 -16.67
CA VAL A 15 -18.90 -14.52 -16.45
C VAL A 15 -17.95 -15.20 -15.48
N ILE A 16 -17.10 -16.10 -16.00
CA ILE A 16 -15.82 -16.35 -15.37
C ILE A 16 -15.13 -15.04 -15.65
N ALA A 17 -15.18 -14.14 -14.68
CA ALA A 17 -14.19 -13.10 -14.59
C ALA A 17 -12.87 -13.88 -14.51
N PRO A 18 -12.06 -13.95 -15.59
CA PRO A 18 -10.69 -14.31 -15.36
C PRO A 18 -10.14 -13.17 -14.51
N ASN A 19 -9.12 -13.46 -13.73
CA ASN A 19 -8.38 -12.49 -12.93
C ASN A 19 -9.07 -12.19 -11.59
N GLY A 20 -8.69 -12.99 -10.58
CA GLY A 20 -8.39 -12.42 -9.27
C GLY A 20 -7.27 -11.39 -9.39
N ALA A 21 -7.56 -10.26 -10.04
CA ALA A 21 -6.82 -9.04 -9.81
C ALA A 21 -7.24 -8.61 -8.41
N SER A 22 -6.46 -9.01 -7.41
CA SER A 22 -6.44 -8.31 -6.13
C SER A 22 -5.97 -6.89 -6.46
N ALA A 23 -6.90 -6.04 -6.90
CA ALA A 23 -6.63 -4.64 -7.14
C ALA A 23 -6.03 -4.10 -5.83
N ALA A 24 -4.83 -3.52 -5.91
CA ALA A 24 -4.23 -2.86 -4.76
C ALA A 24 -5.30 -1.92 -4.16
N ARG A 25 -5.63 -2.11 -2.89
CA ARG A 25 -6.71 -1.35 -2.25
C ARG A 25 -6.30 0.11 -2.19
N SER A 26 -7.19 1.01 -2.60
CA SER A 26 -6.90 2.44 -2.52
C SER A 26 -6.79 2.88 -1.06
N CYS A 27 -6.03 3.93 -0.77
CA CYS A 27 -5.87 4.42 0.59
C CYS A 27 -7.21 4.85 1.19
N PHE A 28 -8.09 5.47 0.40
CA PHE A 28 -9.41 5.92 0.85
C PHE A 28 -10.34 4.78 1.28
N GLU A 29 -10.25 3.60 0.66
CA GLU A 29 -11.02 2.44 1.10
C GLU A 29 -10.57 1.99 2.50
N VAL A 30 -9.25 1.83 2.68
CA VAL A 30 -8.69 1.42 3.98
C VAL A 30 -8.94 2.48 5.05
N LEU A 31 -8.85 3.77 4.70
CA LEU A 31 -9.16 4.88 5.60
C LEU A 31 -10.59 4.78 6.15
N LYS A 32 -11.58 4.54 5.29
CA LYS A 32 -12.98 4.43 5.70
C LYS A 32 -13.22 3.26 6.66
N GLU A 33 -12.60 2.11 6.37
CA GLU A 33 -12.69 0.93 7.22
C GLU A 33 -12.09 1.16 8.60
N MET A 34 -10.86 1.69 8.66
CA MET A 34 -10.17 1.94 9.93
C MET A 34 -10.87 3.04 10.73
N GLN A 35 -11.37 4.09 10.07
CA GLN A 35 -12.11 5.16 10.74
C GLN A 35 -13.44 4.66 11.32
N ALA A 36 -14.11 3.70 10.69
CA ALA A 36 -15.33 3.11 11.24
C ALA A 36 -15.06 2.40 12.59
N LEU A 37 -13.92 1.70 12.72
CA LEU A 37 -13.50 1.08 13.99
C LEU A 37 -13.19 2.14 15.05
N VAL A 38 -12.51 3.23 14.67
CA VAL A 38 -12.25 4.35 15.58
C VAL A 38 -13.57 4.98 16.05
N ASN A 39 -14.53 5.17 15.15
CA ASN A 39 -15.84 5.74 15.46
C ASN A 39 -16.70 4.79 16.32
N SER A 40 -16.46 3.47 16.28
CA SER A 40 -17.11 2.50 17.17
C SER A 40 -16.44 2.41 18.55
N GLY A 41 -15.47 3.28 18.85
CA GLY A 41 -14.79 3.34 20.15
C GLY A 41 -13.58 2.41 20.28
N MET A 42 -13.08 1.85 19.17
CA MET A 42 -11.80 1.13 19.20
C MET A 42 -10.63 2.11 19.14
N PHE A 43 -9.78 2.09 20.17
CA PHE A 43 -8.56 2.87 20.23
C PHE A 43 -7.36 2.07 19.73
N GLY A 44 -6.32 2.77 19.26
CA GLY A 44 -5.09 2.15 18.78
C GLY A 44 -5.20 1.52 17.38
N VAL A 45 -6.30 1.75 16.67
CA VAL A 45 -6.45 1.34 15.27
C VAL A 45 -5.49 2.17 14.39
N PRO A 46 -4.67 1.55 13.52
CA PRO A 46 -3.80 2.26 12.60
C PRO A 46 -4.61 2.90 11.47
N VAL A 47 -4.94 4.18 11.61
CA VAL A 47 -5.59 4.94 10.53
C VAL A 47 -4.53 5.39 9.52
N PRO A 48 -4.62 4.97 8.24
CA PRO A 48 -3.65 5.37 7.23
C PRO A 48 -3.80 6.83 6.86
N LYS A 49 -2.72 7.44 6.38
CA LYS A 49 -2.75 8.79 5.80
C LYS A 49 -2.81 8.72 4.28
N CYS A 50 -3.75 9.42 3.67
CA CYS A 50 -3.93 9.42 2.22
C CYS A 50 -3.60 10.78 1.61
N GLU A 51 -3.16 10.77 0.36
CA GLU A 51 -3.10 11.96 -0.48
C GLU A 51 -4.49 12.30 -1.05
N ALA A 52 -4.64 13.51 -1.59
CA ALA A 52 -5.93 13.99 -2.10
C ALA A 52 -6.45 13.21 -3.32
N ASN A 53 -5.55 12.57 -4.06
CA ASN A 53 -5.88 11.70 -5.21
C ASN A 53 -6.30 10.28 -4.80
N GLY A 54 -6.20 9.92 -3.52
CA GLY A 54 -6.53 8.58 -3.01
C GLY A 54 -5.35 7.62 -2.89
N ASP A 55 -4.14 8.08 -3.26
CA ASP A 55 -2.92 7.33 -3.04
C ASP A 55 -2.50 7.35 -1.57
N TRP A 56 -1.60 6.45 -1.23
CA TRP A 56 -1.00 6.39 0.09
C TRP A 56 -0.03 7.55 0.30
N PHE A 57 -0.20 8.31 1.39
CA PHE A 57 0.77 9.32 1.76
C PHE A 57 2.11 8.63 2.06
N PRO A 58 3.26 9.12 1.57
CA PRO A 58 4.45 8.28 1.60
C PRO A 58 5.00 7.96 2.99
N LEU A 59 4.73 8.80 4.00
CA LEU A 59 5.07 8.52 5.38
C LEU A 59 3.83 8.05 6.14
N GLN A 60 3.83 6.80 6.58
CA GLN A 60 2.80 6.21 7.43
C GLN A 60 3.33 6.07 8.85
N CYS A 61 2.53 6.40 9.84
CA CYS A 61 2.91 6.32 11.25
C CYS A 61 1.80 5.69 12.06
N HIS A 62 2.13 4.69 12.87
CA HIS A 62 1.22 4.09 13.81
C HIS A 62 1.24 4.89 15.12
N SER A 63 0.20 5.68 15.35
CA SER A 63 0.14 6.62 16.49
C SER A 63 0.26 5.93 17.86
N SER A 64 -0.19 4.68 18.00
CA SER A 64 -0.15 3.96 19.27
C SER A 64 1.25 3.45 19.63
N THR A 65 2.06 3.02 18.64
CA THR A 65 3.41 2.49 18.86
C THR A 65 4.53 3.50 18.58
N GLY A 66 4.19 4.60 17.89
CA GLY A 66 5.14 5.60 17.41
C GLY A 66 6.05 5.11 16.28
N MET A 67 5.77 3.95 15.69
CA MET A 67 6.55 3.41 14.57
C MET A 67 6.07 4.02 13.26
N CYS A 68 7.01 4.51 12.45
CA CYS A 68 6.74 5.05 11.13
C CYS A 68 7.46 4.22 10.07
N PHE A 69 6.85 4.11 8.89
CA PHE A 69 7.42 3.43 7.72
C PHE A 69 7.14 4.23 6.45
N CYS A 70 7.96 4.01 5.43
CA CYS A 70 7.73 4.60 4.11
C CYS A 70 6.92 3.65 3.24
N VAL A 71 6.01 4.20 2.45
CA VAL A 71 5.23 3.46 1.46
C VAL A 71 5.31 4.10 0.08
N HIS A 72 5.07 3.27 -0.92
CA HIS A 72 4.76 3.68 -2.28
C HIS A 72 3.33 4.22 -2.39
N PRO A 73 3.00 4.94 -3.49
CA PRO A 73 1.64 5.42 -3.75
C PRO A 73 0.58 4.31 -3.76
N ASN A 74 0.96 3.07 -4.10
CA ASN A 74 0.08 1.89 -4.09
C ASN A 74 -0.02 1.20 -2.71
N GLY A 75 0.73 1.64 -1.71
CA GLY A 75 0.72 1.11 -0.34
C GLY A 75 1.86 0.16 0.01
N ASP A 76 2.71 -0.23 -0.94
CA ASP A 76 3.82 -1.15 -0.67
C ASP A 76 4.91 -0.50 0.20
N THR A 77 5.45 -1.23 1.17
CA THR A 77 6.45 -0.70 2.10
C THR A 77 7.84 -0.59 1.45
N LEU A 78 8.51 0.53 1.71
CA LEU A 78 9.82 0.89 1.15
C LEU A 78 11.00 0.60 2.08
N ALA A 79 10.75 0.61 3.39
CA ALA A 79 11.78 0.50 4.42
C ALA A 79 11.17 -0.09 5.70
N ASP A 80 12.03 -0.61 6.57
CA ASP A 80 11.61 -1.14 7.86
C ASP A 80 11.01 -0.04 8.75
N PRO A 81 9.95 -0.37 9.51
CA PRO A 81 9.35 0.58 10.43
C PRO A 81 10.31 0.94 11.56
N THR A 82 10.49 2.24 11.80
CA THR A 82 11.31 2.76 12.91
C THR A 82 10.65 3.98 13.55
N ARG A 83 11.04 4.27 14.79
CA ARG A 83 10.59 5.48 15.51
C ARG A 83 11.33 6.75 15.08
N SER A 84 12.47 6.59 14.41
CA SER A 84 13.34 7.70 13.97
C SER A 84 12.99 8.23 12.59
N LEU A 85 12.11 7.55 11.85
CA LEU A 85 11.72 7.94 10.50
C LEU A 85 10.83 9.19 10.54
N ARG A 86 11.29 10.25 9.89
CA ARG A 86 10.59 11.55 9.83
C ARG A 86 10.22 11.96 8.41
N MET A 87 10.86 11.38 7.41
CA MET A 87 10.70 11.76 6.01
C MET A 87 10.90 10.54 5.11
N CYS A 88 10.30 10.53 3.92
CA CYS A 88 10.47 9.43 2.95
C CYS A 88 11.16 9.85 1.65
N LYS A 89 11.64 11.11 1.55
CA LYS A 89 12.18 11.67 0.31
C LYS A 89 13.40 10.91 -0.19
N CYS A 90 14.37 10.61 0.69
CA CYS A 90 15.58 9.91 0.26
C CYS A 90 15.27 8.48 -0.21
N PHE A 91 14.43 7.75 0.53
CA PHE A 91 14.04 6.38 0.19
C PHE A 91 13.25 6.31 -1.11
N GLN A 92 12.28 7.20 -1.31
CA GLN A 92 11.54 7.27 -2.56
C GLN A 92 12.43 7.63 -3.75
N HIS A 93 13.33 8.60 -3.59
CA HIS A 93 14.26 8.98 -4.66
C HIS A 93 15.18 7.81 -5.01
N ARG A 94 15.75 7.14 -3.99
CA ARG A 94 16.56 5.93 -4.17
C ARG A 94 15.81 4.86 -4.96
N HIS A 95 14.59 4.52 -4.55
CA HIS A 95 13.79 3.53 -5.26
C HIS A 95 13.50 3.96 -6.71
N LYS A 96 13.11 5.23 -6.92
CA LYS A 96 12.85 5.77 -8.27
C LYS A 96 14.06 5.63 -9.18
N VAL A 97 15.27 5.90 -8.68
CA VAL A 97 16.51 5.71 -9.46
C VAL A 97 16.73 4.24 -9.76
N LEU A 98 16.59 3.37 -8.75
CA LEU A 98 16.81 1.93 -8.90
C LEU A 98 15.81 1.27 -9.88
N THR A 99 14.55 1.70 -9.89
CA THR A 99 13.52 1.15 -10.77
C THR A 99 13.40 1.85 -12.11
N SER A 100 14.10 2.97 -12.32
CA SER A 100 14.05 3.71 -13.59
C SER A 100 14.70 2.97 -14.77
N GLY A 101 15.46 1.89 -14.52
CA GLY A 101 16.20 1.18 -15.55
C GLY A 101 17.38 1.96 -16.14
N LEU A 102 17.67 3.15 -15.61
CA LEU A 102 18.78 4.00 -16.05
C LEU A 102 20.10 3.47 -15.49
N VAL A 103 20.84 2.73 -16.31
CA VAL A 103 22.16 2.22 -15.97
C VAL A 103 23.14 3.39 -15.76
N GLY A 104 23.80 3.43 -14.60
CA GLY A 104 24.76 4.47 -14.25
C GLY A 104 24.16 5.71 -13.56
N ALA A 105 22.84 5.73 -13.31
CA ALA A 105 22.24 6.81 -12.54
C ALA A 105 22.76 6.86 -11.09
N HIS A 106 22.99 8.05 -10.56
CA HIS A 106 23.48 8.24 -9.20
C HIS A 106 22.41 7.88 -8.18
N VAL A 107 22.68 6.85 -7.36
CA VAL A 107 21.80 6.41 -6.28
C VAL A 107 22.13 7.19 -5.00
N PRO A 108 21.16 7.94 -4.42
CA PRO A 108 21.43 8.72 -3.22
C PRO A 108 21.68 7.82 -1.99
N THR A 109 22.43 8.37 -1.04
CA THR A 109 22.67 7.78 0.28
C THR A 109 21.74 8.41 1.31
N CYS A 110 21.11 7.56 2.14
CA CYS A 110 20.16 7.98 3.16
C CYS A 110 20.75 7.81 4.55
N GLU A 111 20.33 8.64 5.49
CA GLU A 111 20.82 8.63 6.87
C GLU A 111 19.97 7.72 7.77
N ASN A 112 20.61 6.68 8.34
CA ASN A 112 20.19 5.86 9.51
C ASN A 112 18.67 5.82 9.76
N ASP A 113 17.90 5.34 8.78
CA ASP A 113 16.44 5.16 8.83
C ASP A 113 15.60 6.42 9.11
N SER A 114 16.21 7.60 9.14
CA SER A 114 15.52 8.89 9.29
C SER A 114 14.77 9.31 8.03
N GLY A 115 15.24 8.79 6.89
CA GLY A 115 14.79 9.06 5.52
C GLY A 115 15.16 10.44 4.97
N PHE A 116 16.08 11.12 5.67
CA PHE A 116 16.84 12.25 5.12
C PHE A 116 18.01 11.77 4.25
N TYR A 117 18.49 12.67 3.39
CA TYR A 117 19.74 12.49 2.68
C TYR A 117 20.90 12.62 3.65
N LYS A 118 21.91 11.76 3.49
CA LYS A 118 23.14 11.85 4.27
C LYS A 118 23.83 13.18 3.96
N LYS A 119 24.07 13.99 4.98
CA LYS A 119 24.89 15.21 4.85
C LYS A 119 26.37 14.81 4.75
N ALA A 120 27.09 15.47 3.85
CA ALA A 120 28.54 15.29 3.67
C ALA A 120 29.31 15.92 4.82
#